data_AF-A0A379KGM5-F1
#
_entry.id   AF-A0A379KGM5-F1
#
_cell.length_a   1.000
_cell.length_b   1.000
_cell.length_c   1.000
_cell.angle_alpha   90.00
_cell.angle_beta   90.00
_cell.angle_gamma   90.00
#
_symmetry.space_group_name_H-M   'P 1'
#
loop_
_entity.id
_entity.type
_entity.pdbx_description
1 polymer ?
#
loop_
_entity_poly.entity_id
_entity_poly.type
_entity_poly.pdbx_seq_one_letter_code
_entity_poly.pdbx_strand_id
1 'polypeptide(L)'
;MWVDHAGMTLYTFDKDAGGKSMCNGECATNWPPLLVKADDEPAKDKWSVVMRDDGKKQWAYDGKPLYTFVKDKKAGDMTGDGLKDVWHVAKP
;
A
#
# COMPACT_ATOMS: atom_id res chain seq x y z
N MET A 1 -5.37 7.58 9.71
CA MET A 1 -5.40 6.53 8.68
C MET A 1 -5.11 7.18 7.35
N TRP A 2 -4.31 6.54 6.51
CA TRP A 2 -4.03 7.03 5.16
C TRP A 2 -5.05 6.49 4.15
N VAL A 3 -5.29 7.29 3.11
CA VAL A 3 -6.17 6.95 1.99
C VAL A 3 -5.51 7.31 0.68
N ASP A 4 -5.93 6.67 -0.41
CA ASP A 4 -5.52 7.05 -1.76
C ASP A 4 -6.31 8.26 -2.29
N HIS A 5 -6.00 8.69 -3.52
CA HIS A 5 -6.68 9.81 -4.21
C HIS A 5 -8.20 9.62 -4.41
N ALA A 6 -8.70 8.38 -4.32
CA ALA A 6 -10.12 8.06 -4.40
C ALA A 6 -10.78 7.92 -3.00
N GLY A 7 -10.03 8.15 -1.92
CA GLY A 7 -10.49 8.01 -0.55
C GLY A 7 -10.50 6.57 -0.03
N MET A 8 -9.90 5.62 -0.75
CA MET A 8 -9.82 4.22 -0.35
C MET A 8 -8.76 4.02 0.72
N THR A 9 -9.05 3.16 1.70
CA THR A 9 -8.13 2.84 2.81
C THR A 9 -6.83 2.24 2.30
N LEU A 10 -5.72 2.73 2.86
CA LEU A 10 -4.40 2.17 2.61
C LEU A 10 -3.98 1.22 3.72
N TYR A 11 -3.25 0.18 3.35
CA TYR A 11 -2.79 -0.88 4.23
C TYR A 11 -1.29 -1.10 4.10
N THR A 12 -0.70 -1.65 5.16
CA THR A 12 0.66 -2.15 5.20
C THR A 12 0.67 -3.65 5.40
N PHE A 13 1.70 -4.32 4.92
CA PHE A 13 1.85 -5.76 5.01
C PHE A 13 3.04 -6.13 5.88
N ASP A 14 2.82 -6.91 6.94
CA ASP A 14 3.88 -7.24 7.91
C ASP A 14 5.00 -8.09 7.33
N LYS A 15 4.75 -8.81 6.23
CA LYS A 15 5.77 -9.60 5.56
C LYS A 15 6.64 -8.77 4.62
N ASP A 16 6.34 -7.50 4.38
CA ASP A 16 7.24 -6.61 3.66
C ASP A 16 8.51 -6.38 4.46
N ALA A 17 9.65 -6.44 3.77
CA ALA A 17 10.96 -6.40 4.42
C ALA A 17 11.98 -5.66 3.54
N GLY A 18 12.97 -5.03 4.19
CA GLY A 18 14.06 -4.35 3.50
C GLY A 18 13.63 -3.18 2.62
N GLY A 19 12.51 -2.52 2.95
CA GLY A 19 11.97 -1.43 2.13
C GLY A 19 11.44 -1.90 0.78
N LYS A 20 10.96 -3.13 0.68
CA LYS A 20 10.46 -3.74 -0.55
C LYS A 20 9.17 -4.52 -0.29
N SER A 21 8.27 -4.46 -1.27
CA SER A 21 7.06 -5.27 -1.31
C SER A 21 7.39 -6.76 -1.49
N MET A 22 6.97 -7.59 -0.55
CA MET A 22 6.91 -9.05 -0.69
C MET A 22 5.57 -9.52 -1.27
N CYS A 23 4.58 -8.63 -1.37
CA CYS A 23 3.30 -8.90 -2.03
C CYS A 23 3.40 -8.75 -3.55
N ASN A 24 3.53 -9.88 -4.24
CA ASN A 24 3.62 -9.99 -5.71
C ASN A 24 2.65 -11.04 -6.27
N GLY A 25 2.41 -11.04 -7.58
CA GLY A 25 1.52 -12.00 -8.24
C GLY A 25 0.09 -11.92 -7.68
N GLU A 26 -0.47 -13.07 -7.29
CA GLU A 26 -1.83 -13.17 -6.75
C GLU A 26 -2.05 -12.35 -5.48
N CYS A 27 -0.99 -12.12 -4.68
CA CYS A 27 -1.07 -11.21 -3.55
C CYS A 27 -1.42 -9.80 -4.03
N ALA A 28 -0.71 -9.30 -5.04
CA ALA A 28 -0.93 -7.98 -5.62
C ALA A 28 -2.26 -7.88 -6.39
N THR A 29 -2.85 -9.00 -6.81
CA THR A 29 -4.22 -9.03 -7.36
C THR A 29 -5.27 -8.76 -6.29
N ASN A 30 -5.08 -9.29 -5.07
CA ASN A 30 -6.00 -9.07 -3.95
C ASN A 30 -5.70 -7.79 -3.16
N TRP A 31 -4.44 -7.38 -3.16
CA TRP A 31 -3.91 -6.21 -2.48
C TRP A 31 -3.16 -5.35 -3.49
N PRO A 32 -3.86 -4.56 -4.32
CA PRO A 32 -3.22 -3.77 -5.35
C PRO A 32 -2.24 -2.77 -4.73
N PRO A 33 -1.00 -2.71 -5.22
CA PRO A 33 -0.03 -1.73 -4.72
C PRO A 33 -0.47 -0.32 -5.08
N LEU A 34 -0.24 0.63 -4.17
CA LEU A 34 -0.39 2.04 -4.46
C LEU A 34 0.78 2.50 -5.35
N LEU A 35 0.58 2.43 -6.66
CA LEU A 35 1.60 2.79 -7.64
C LEU A 35 1.82 4.30 -7.70
N VAL A 36 3.08 4.70 -7.92
CA VAL A 36 3.45 6.09 -8.17
C VAL A 36 3.02 6.48 -9.58
N LYS A 37 2.29 7.58 -9.71
CA LYS A 37 1.89 8.19 -10.98
C LYS A 37 2.83 9.35 -11.34
N ALA A 38 2.82 9.75 -12.61
CA ALA A 38 3.71 10.78 -13.12
C ALA A 38 3.41 12.18 -12.54
N ASP A 39 2.17 12.41 -12.13
CA ASP A 39 1.63 13.64 -11.56
C ASP A 39 1.62 13.65 -10.03
N ASP A 40 2.04 12.56 -9.37
CA ASP A 40 2.15 12.55 -7.92
C ASP A 40 3.25 13.51 -7.46
N GLU A 41 3.04 14.17 -6.32
CA GLU A 41 4.06 14.99 -5.71
C GLU A 41 5.29 14.17 -5.29
N PRO A 42 6.50 14.75 -5.30
CA PRO A 42 7.67 14.08 -4.76
C PRO A 42 7.47 13.66 -3.31
N ALA A 43 8.03 12.51 -2.95
CA ALA A 43 8.01 11.99 -1.59
C ALA A 43 8.61 13.00 -0.59
N LYS A 44 7.94 13.21 0.54
CA LYS A 44 8.36 14.11 1.64
C LYS A 44 8.12 13.45 2.99
N ASP A 45 8.85 13.91 4.01
CA ASP A 45 8.75 13.42 5.38
C ASP A 45 8.95 11.89 5.47
N LYS A 46 7.95 11.17 5.99
CA LYS A 46 7.96 9.71 6.10
C LYS A 46 7.54 9.00 4.80
N TRP A 47 7.11 9.73 3.78
CA TRP A 47 6.77 9.13 2.49
C TRP A 47 8.04 8.78 1.73
N SER A 48 8.03 7.64 1.07
CA SER A 48 9.10 7.19 0.21
C SER A 48 8.55 6.38 -0.97
N VAL A 49 9.43 6.09 -1.93
CA VAL A 49 9.10 5.29 -3.10
C VAL A 49 10.00 4.06 -3.11
N VAL A 50 9.40 2.89 -3.32
CA VAL A 50 10.11 1.62 -3.39
C VAL A 50 10.00 1.02 -4.80
N MET A 51 11.05 0.30 -5.20
CA MET A 51 11.09 -0.43 -6.46
C MET A 51 10.53 -1.83 -6.25
N ARG A 52 9.48 -2.19 -6.99
CA ARG A 52 8.90 -3.54 -7.00
C ARG A 52 9.66 -4.47 -7.95
N ASP A 53 9.45 -5.78 -7.76
CA ASP A 53 10.02 -6.83 -8.61
C ASP A 53 9.52 -6.79 -10.06
N ASP A 54 8.32 -6.28 -10.26
CA ASP A 54 7.72 -6.08 -11.59
C ASP A 54 8.23 -4.80 -12.30
N GLY A 55 9.21 -4.11 -11.72
CA GLY A 55 9.76 -2.88 -12.29
C GLY A 55 8.88 -1.65 -12.12
N LYS A 56 7.81 -1.71 -11.32
CA LYS A 56 6.96 -0.55 -10.99
C LYS A 56 7.40 0.13 -9.69
N LYS A 57 7.10 1.43 -9.59
CA LYS A 57 7.31 2.21 -8.37
C LYS A 57 6.04 2.20 -7.52
N GLN A 58 6.21 1.97 -6.22
CA GLN A 58 5.12 1.93 -5.25
C GLN A 58 5.40 2.92 -4.12
N TRP A 59 4.34 3.57 -3.65
CA TRP A 59 4.38 4.43 -2.48
C TRP A 59 4.57 3.61 -1.20
N ALA A 60 5.39 4.15 -0.30
CA ALA A 60 5.61 3.64 1.03
C ALA A 60 5.49 4.77 2.05
N TYR A 61 5.06 4.42 3.26
CA TYR A 61 5.02 5.32 4.40
C TYR A 61 5.77 4.71 5.58
N ASP A 62 6.68 5.47 6.16
CA ASP A 62 7.55 5.04 7.26
C ASP A 62 8.31 3.73 6.92
N GLY A 63 8.74 3.61 5.66
CA GLY A 63 9.44 2.44 5.13
C GLY A 63 8.56 1.23 4.80
N LYS A 64 7.23 1.31 4.99
CA LYS A 64 6.29 0.23 4.68
C LYS A 64 5.55 0.49 3.35
N PRO A 65 5.62 -0.42 2.36
CA PRO A 65 4.85 -0.32 1.13
C PRO A 65 3.34 -0.26 1.39
N LEU A 66 2.64 0.52 0.57
CA LEU A 66 1.20 0.79 0.73
C LEU A 66 0.36 0.08 -0.33
N TYR A 67 -0.78 -0.45 0.10
CA TYR A 67 -1.71 -1.21 -0.74
C TYR A 67 -3.14 -0.75 -0.52
N THR A 68 -3.99 -0.93 -1.52
CA THR A 68 -5.45 -0.96 -1.36
C THR A 68 -5.92 -2.41 -1.23
N PHE A 69 -7.21 -2.61 -0.92
CA PHE A 69 -7.78 -3.95 -0.83
C PHE A 69 -8.98 -4.09 -1.78
N VAL A 70 -8.99 -5.14 -2.61
CA VAL A 70 -10.03 -5.29 -3.66
C VAL A 70 -11.45 -5.52 -3.13
N LYS A 71 -11.61 -5.91 -1.86
CA LYS A 71 -12.93 -6.09 -1.26
C LYS A 71 -13.49 -4.81 -0.65
N ASP A 72 -12.69 -3.78 -0.48
CA ASP A 72 -13.18 -2.45 -0.11
C ASP A 72 -13.86 -1.84 -1.34
N LYS A 73 -15.12 -1.43 -1.20
CA LYS A 73 -15.97 -0.99 -2.32
C LYS A 73 -16.21 0.51 -2.32
N LYS A 74 -15.98 1.18 -1.20
CA LYS A 74 -16.15 2.62 -1.04
C LYS A 74 -15.13 3.19 -0.06
N ALA A 75 -14.96 4.50 -0.13
CA ALA A 75 -14.14 5.25 0.80
C ALA A 75 -14.54 4.97 2.26
N GLY A 76 -13.54 4.76 3.10
CA GLY A 76 -13.71 4.44 4.52
C GLY A 76 -13.96 2.95 4.84
N ASP A 77 -14.18 2.09 3.84
CA ASP A 77 -14.19 0.64 4.08
C ASP A 77 -12.80 0.20 4.55
N MET A 78 -12.73 -0.60 5.63
CA MET A 78 -11.49 -1.09 6.22
C MET A 78 -11.49 -2.62 6.37
N THR A 79 -12.11 -3.33 5.42
CA THR A 79 -12.40 -4.77 5.55
C THR A 79 -11.15 -5.66 5.47
N GLY A 80 -10.01 -5.09 5.11
CA GLY A 80 -8.72 -5.75 5.09
C GLY A 80 -7.96 -5.73 6.42
N ASP A 81 -8.40 -4.93 7.41
CA ASP A 81 -7.68 -4.79 8.67
C ASP A 81 -7.69 -6.10 9.47
N GLY A 82 -6.53 -6.52 9.97
CA GLY A 82 -6.35 -7.77 10.68
C GLY A 82 -6.45 -9.03 9.80
N LEU A 83 -6.56 -8.90 8.47
CA LEU A 83 -6.70 -10.07 7.61
C LEU A 83 -5.44 -10.93 7.69
N LYS A 84 -5.62 -12.23 8.00
CA LYS A 84 -4.53 -13.19 8.22
C LYS A 84 -3.50 -12.72 9.29
N ASP A 85 -3.90 -11.80 10.17
CA ASP A 85 -3.07 -11.20 11.21
C ASP A 85 -1.78 -10.49 10.70
N VAL A 86 -1.75 -10.11 9.43
CA VAL A 86 -0.56 -9.54 8.76
C VAL A 86 -0.85 -8.28 7.95
N TRP A 87 -2.12 -7.89 7.81
CA TRP A 87 -2.55 -6.70 7.10
C TRP A 87 -3.11 -5.69 8.08
N HIS A 88 -2.61 -4.46 8.02
CA HIS A 88 -3.00 -3.40 8.95
C HIS A 88 -3.27 -2.12 8.23
N VAL A 89 -4.32 -1.39 8.64
CA VAL A 89 -4.58 -0.03 8.14
C VAL A 89 -3.35 0.85 8.39
N ALA A 90 -2.88 1.48 7.32
CA ALA A 90 -1.78 2.43 7.37
C ALA A 90 -2.19 3.68 8.16
N LYS A 91 -1.32 4.10 9.09
CA LYS A 91 -1.55 5.25 9.98
C LYS A 91 -0.34 6.21 9.91
N PRO A 92 -0.55 7.53 10.14
CA PRO A 92 0.53 8.49 10.32
C PRO A 92 1.47 8.14 11.48
#